data_AF-A0A1M4Y9T9-F1
#
_entry.id   AF-A0A1M4Y9T9-F1
#
_cell.length_a   1.000
_cell.length_b   1.000
_cell.length_c   1.000
_cell.angle_alpha   90.00
_cell.angle_beta   90.00
_cell.angle_gamma   90.00
#
_symmetry.space_group_name_H-M   'P 1'
#
loop_
_entity.id
_entity.type
_entity.pdbx_description
1 polymer ?
#
loop_
_entity_poly.entity_id
_entity_poly.type
_entity_poly.pdbx_seq_one_letter_code
_entity_poly.pdbx_strand_id
1 'polypeptide(L)'
;MKSLVNSLIVFFFVPACGQKAVHDSLKVYYQDSLTVHKNFKDGTVPHKLTVKVINPCNAEKERFDGVVTIISASVKNKNYSDSVVYSYPYAQSGLINLKTNNISDHNINNHQAVFIPFTYCGNWDNDTKVSYIIFYNHKKYLYHIKYHCGEDDKCKINDNLDITLKDLPEKLKLKVIKDLETKYNKSSDFQ
;
A
#
# COMPACT_ATOMS: atom_id res chain seq x y z
N MET A 1 -49.96 -42.66 10.67
CA MET A 1 -49.15 -41.72 11.49
C MET A 1 -47.81 -41.53 10.79
N LYS A 2 -47.58 -40.35 10.18
CA LYS A 2 -46.34 -40.00 9.46
C LYS A 2 -45.53 -39.08 10.36
N SER A 3 -44.36 -39.53 10.81
CA SER A 3 -43.42 -38.72 11.59
C SER A 3 -42.40 -38.09 10.64
N LEU A 4 -42.48 -36.77 10.50
CA LEU A 4 -41.49 -35.94 9.80
C LEU A 4 -40.31 -35.69 10.74
N VAL A 5 -39.18 -36.32 10.47
CA VAL A 5 -37.90 -36.00 11.13
C VAL A 5 -37.28 -34.83 10.37
N ASN A 6 -37.42 -33.63 10.91
CA ASN A 6 -36.68 -32.45 10.46
C ASN A 6 -35.21 -32.59 10.86
N SER A 7 -34.34 -32.85 9.90
CA SER A 7 -32.89 -32.82 10.08
C SER A 7 -32.42 -31.36 10.09
N LEU A 8 -32.07 -30.86 11.27
CA LEU A 8 -31.55 -29.51 11.46
C LEU A 8 -30.02 -29.54 11.24
N ILE A 9 -29.57 -29.16 10.04
CA ILE A 9 -28.15 -28.97 9.74
C ILE A 9 -27.72 -27.65 10.38
N VAL A 10 -27.00 -27.74 11.50
CA VAL A 10 -26.35 -26.60 12.16
C VAL A 10 -25.14 -26.19 11.35
N PHE A 11 -25.26 -25.11 10.57
CA PHE A 11 -24.11 -24.43 9.98
C PHE A 11 -23.36 -23.70 11.10
N PHE A 12 -22.23 -24.25 11.53
CA PHE A 12 -21.25 -23.51 12.30
C PHE A 12 -20.63 -22.45 11.38
N PHE A 13 -21.15 -21.22 11.46
CA PHE A 13 -20.46 -20.05 10.98
C PHE A 13 -19.22 -19.85 11.85
N VAL A 14 -18.08 -20.35 11.40
CA VAL A 14 -16.78 -19.91 11.93
C VAL A 14 -16.67 -18.43 11.51
N PRO A 15 -16.65 -17.47 12.45
CA PRO A 15 -16.38 -16.11 12.07
C PRO A 15 -14.95 -16.10 11.58
N ALA A 16 -14.76 -15.91 10.27
CA ALA A 16 -13.48 -15.48 9.76
C ALA A 16 -13.08 -14.26 10.59
N CYS A 17 -11.99 -14.38 11.35
CA CYS A 17 -11.34 -13.25 12.03
C CYS A 17 -10.84 -12.27 10.95
N GLY A 18 -11.78 -11.56 10.35
CA GLY A 18 -11.58 -10.39 9.54
C GLY A 18 -11.22 -9.24 10.48
N GLN A 19 -10.20 -8.50 10.10
CA GLN A 19 -9.70 -7.32 10.79
C GLN A 19 -10.83 -6.47 11.35
N LYS A 20 -10.72 -6.06 12.62
CA LYS A 20 -11.67 -5.17 13.29
C LYS A 20 -11.93 -3.97 12.39
N ALA A 21 -13.21 -3.71 12.10
CA ALA A 21 -13.62 -2.48 11.44
C ALA A 21 -13.05 -1.28 12.21
N VAL A 22 -12.47 -0.33 11.48
CA VAL A 22 -11.90 0.90 12.03
C VAL A 22 -13.00 1.60 12.85
N HIS A 23 -12.73 1.88 14.13
CA HIS A 23 -13.70 2.41 15.08
C HIS A 23 -14.32 3.72 14.57
N ASP A 24 -15.65 3.86 14.69
CA ASP A 24 -16.44 4.98 14.15
C ASP A 24 -15.97 6.37 14.61
N SER A 25 -15.24 6.45 15.73
CA SER A 25 -14.61 7.68 16.23
C SER A 25 -13.56 8.28 15.29
N LEU A 26 -13.05 7.52 14.32
CA LEU A 26 -12.04 7.99 13.38
C LEU A 26 -12.65 8.70 12.15
N LYS A 27 -13.98 8.78 12.06
CA LYS A 27 -14.67 9.41 10.91
C LYS A 27 -14.35 10.88 10.69
N VAL A 28 -14.05 11.63 11.76
CA VAL A 28 -13.69 13.06 11.70
C VAL A 28 -12.37 13.27 10.94
N TYR A 29 -11.46 12.30 10.99
CA TYR A 29 -10.17 12.34 10.31
C TYR A 29 -10.26 11.99 8.81
N TYR A 30 -11.43 11.59 8.30
CA TYR A 30 -11.61 11.39 6.86
C TYR A 30 -11.71 12.70 6.06
N GLN A 31 -11.72 13.87 6.73
CA GLN A 31 -11.85 15.17 6.06
C GLN A 31 -10.65 15.51 5.17
N ASP A 32 -9.42 15.16 5.59
CA ASP A 32 -8.23 15.26 4.73
C ASP A 32 -7.94 13.90 4.10
N SER A 33 -8.33 13.70 2.85
CA SER A 33 -8.01 12.48 2.11
C SER A 33 -7.58 12.76 0.68
N LEU A 34 -6.61 11.98 0.21
CA LEU A 34 -6.17 11.95 -1.18
C LEU A 34 -6.71 10.67 -1.82
N THR A 35 -7.47 10.81 -2.91
CA THR A 35 -7.95 9.66 -3.69
C THR A 35 -7.46 9.76 -5.13
N VAL A 36 -6.88 8.68 -5.63
CA VAL A 36 -6.36 8.54 -6.99
C VAL A 36 -7.11 7.41 -7.68
N HIS A 37 -7.54 7.66 -8.92
CA HIS A 37 -8.05 6.64 -9.81
C HIS A 37 -7.16 6.52 -11.04
N LYS A 38 -6.78 5.31 -11.41
CA LYS A 38 -6.10 5.03 -12.69
C LYS A 38 -6.76 3.85 -13.38
N ASN A 39 -6.89 3.91 -14.69
CA ASN A 39 -7.35 2.79 -15.50
C ASN A 39 -6.15 2.17 -16.21
N PHE A 40 -6.11 0.85 -16.29
CA PHE A 40 -5.11 0.11 -17.06
C PHE A 40 -5.75 -1.14 -17.66
N LYS A 41 -5.01 -1.83 -18.54
CA LYS A 41 -5.46 -3.08 -19.15
C LYS A 41 -4.48 -4.20 -18.83
N ASP A 42 -5.02 -5.37 -18.54
CA ASP A 42 -4.26 -6.62 -18.50
C ASP A 42 -4.73 -7.48 -19.68
N GLY A 43 -3.93 -7.52 -20.74
CA GLY A 43 -4.37 -7.96 -22.06
C GLY A 43 -5.54 -7.11 -22.59
N THR A 44 -6.70 -7.73 -22.80
CA THR A 44 -7.93 -7.06 -23.27
C THR A 44 -8.86 -6.64 -22.13
N VAL A 45 -8.59 -7.06 -20.89
CA VAL A 45 -9.46 -6.82 -19.75
C VAL A 45 -9.14 -5.45 -19.15
N PRO A 46 -10.12 -4.54 -19.01
CA PRO A 46 -9.90 -3.26 -18.35
C PRO A 46 -9.98 -3.41 -16.83
N HIS A 47 -9.07 -2.74 -16.12
CA HIS A 47 -9.00 -2.67 -14.67
C HIS A 47 -9.02 -1.22 -14.21
N LYS A 48 -9.60 -0.99 -13.04
CA LYS A 48 -9.57 0.28 -12.33
C LYS A 48 -8.77 0.11 -11.05
N LEU A 49 -7.68 0.84 -10.94
CA LEU A 49 -6.96 1.11 -9.71
C LEU A 49 -7.65 2.26 -8.97
N THR A 50 -7.84 2.09 -7.66
CA THR A 50 -8.19 3.16 -6.73
C THR A 50 -7.22 3.13 -5.57
N VAL A 51 -6.56 4.25 -5.28
CA VAL A 51 -5.69 4.43 -4.11
C VAL A 51 -6.27 5.56 -3.28
N LYS A 52 -6.43 5.34 -1.98
CA LYS A 52 -6.92 6.34 -1.04
C LYS A 52 -6.00 6.42 0.16
N VAL A 53 -5.52 7.63 0.46
CA VAL A 53 -4.75 7.95 1.67
C VAL A 53 -5.61 8.83 2.56
N ILE A 54 -5.74 8.46 3.82
CA ILE A 54 -6.40 9.25 4.87
C ILE A 54 -5.33 9.94 5.69
N ASN A 55 -5.51 11.24 5.93
CA ASN A 55 -4.49 12.12 6.52
C ASN A 55 -3.13 11.94 5.83
N PRO A 56 -3.03 12.23 4.52
CA PRO A 56 -1.74 12.24 3.85
C PRO A 56 -0.86 13.37 4.38
N CYS A 57 0.44 13.28 4.11
CA CYS A 57 1.34 14.41 4.25
C CYS A 57 0.83 15.63 3.49
N ASN A 58 0.89 16.80 4.12
CA ASN A 58 0.59 18.07 3.49
C ASN A 58 1.70 19.07 3.86
N ALA A 59 2.49 19.49 2.87
CA ALA A 59 3.58 20.45 3.06
C ALA A 59 3.09 21.85 3.48
N GLU A 60 1.80 22.16 3.28
CA GLU A 60 1.19 23.44 3.64
C GLU A 60 0.58 23.44 5.05
N LYS A 61 0.48 22.29 5.73
CA LYS A 61 -0.08 22.19 7.09
C LYS A 61 0.98 21.69 8.07
N GLU A 62 1.19 22.42 9.16
CA GLU A 62 2.15 22.09 10.22
C GLU A 62 1.85 20.78 11.00
N ARG A 63 0.70 20.13 10.74
CA ARG A 63 0.23 18.99 11.53
C ARG A 63 0.86 17.68 11.08
N PHE A 64 1.99 17.34 11.69
CA PHE A 64 2.46 15.96 11.84
C PHE A 64 1.75 15.21 12.99
N ASP A 65 0.58 15.68 13.45
CA ASP A 65 -0.24 15.08 14.51
C ASP A 65 -1.51 14.46 13.94
N GLY A 66 -1.33 13.42 13.12
CA GLY A 66 -2.45 12.59 12.69
C GLY A 66 -2.78 11.56 13.76
N VAL A 67 -4.03 11.53 14.24
CA VAL A 67 -4.49 10.41 15.10
C VAL A 67 -4.48 9.08 14.34
N VAL A 68 -4.58 9.14 13.01
CA VAL A 68 -4.51 8.00 12.12
C VAL A 68 -3.98 8.42 10.75
N THR A 69 -3.25 7.57 10.05
CA THR A 69 -2.97 7.70 8.63
C THR A 69 -2.99 6.32 7.98
N ILE A 70 -3.80 6.18 6.93
CA ILE A 70 -4.11 4.89 6.31
C ILE A 70 -3.96 5.04 4.81
N ILE A 71 -3.24 4.13 4.17
CA ILE A 71 -3.31 3.94 2.72
C ILE A 71 -4.09 2.68 2.42
N SER A 72 -5.03 2.80 1.48
CA SER A 72 -5.75 1.68 0.90
C SER A 72 -5.59 1.72 -0.60
N ALA A 73 -5.43 0.56 -1.22
CA ALA A 73 -5.37 0.43 -2.66
C ALA A 73 -6.22 -0.76 -3.09
N SER A 74 -6.92 -0.61 -4.21
CA SER A 74 -7.73 -1.67 -4.78
C SER A 74 -7.63 -1.70 -6.29
N VAL A 75 -7.46 -2.89 -6.85
CA VAL A 75 -7.60 -3.16 -8.29
C VAL A 75 -8.89 -3.94 -8.49
N LYS A 76 -9.77 -3.40 -9.35
CA LYS A 76 -11.06 -4.03 -9.65
C LYS A 76 -11.30 -4.11 -11.15
N ASN A 77 -11.87 -5.22 -11.59
CA ASN A 77 -12.52 -5.34 -12.89
C ASN A 77 -13.91 -5.95 -12.72
N LYS A 78 -14.54 -6.39 -13.81
CA LYS A 78 -15.87 -7.02 -13.78
C LYS A 78 -15.90 -8.40 -13.07
N ASN A 79 -14.77 -9.09 -12.98
CA ASN A 79 -14.67 -10.46 -12.50
C ASN A 79 -14.04 -10.58 -11.10
N TYR A 80 -13.22 -9.62 -10.67
CA TYR A 80 -12.55 -9.67 -9.36
C TYR A 80 -12.24 -8.29 -8.78
N SER A 81 -11.92 -8.30 -7.48
CA SER A 81 -11.47 -7.13 -6.72
C SER A 81 -10.41 -7.55 -5.71
N ASP A 82 -9.21 -6.99 -5.85
CA ASP A 82 -8.12 -7.15 -4.89
C ASP A 82 -7.91 -5.84 -4.14
N SER A 83 -7.66 -5.92 -2.83
CA SER A 83 -7.39 -4.73 -2.01
C SER A 83 -6.34 -4.98 -0.93
N VAL A 84 -5.57 -3.93 -0.64
CA VAL A 84 -4.63 -3.82 0.47
C VAL A 84 -5.02 -2.60 1.30
N VAL A 85 -4.98 -2.74 2.62
CA VAL A 85 -5.15 -1.63 3.56
C VAL A 85 -3.99 -1.67 4.54
N TYR A 86 -3.30 -0.55 4.70
CA TYR A 86 -2.20 -0.38 5.63
C TYR A 86 -2.47 0.83 6.53
N SER A 87 -2.55 0.59 7.83
CA SER A 87 -2.60 1.63 8.85
C SER A 87 -1.19 1.85 9.36
N TYR A 88 -0.67 3.07 9.22
CA TYR A 88 0.67 3.39 9.71
C TYR A 88 0.65 3.45 11.25
N PRO A 89 1.47 2.67 11.97
CA PRO A 89 1.42 2.61 13.42
C PRO A 89 1.91 3.87 14.13
N TYR A 90 2.68 4.74 13.45
CA TYR A 90 3.31 5.92 14.07
C TYR A 90 2.71 7.22 13.54
N ALA A 91 1.38 7.28 13.40
CA ALA A 91 0.68 8.43 12.83
C ALA A 91 0.92 9.76 13.62
N GLN A 92 1.30 9.65 14.89
CA GLN A 92 1.66 10.79 15.77
C GLN A 92 3.05 11.38 15.47
N SER A 93 3.92 10.65 14.79
CA SER A 93 5.29 11.08 14.48
C SER A 93 5.54 11.15 12.97
N GLY A 94 4.52 10.93 12.15
CA GLY A 94 4.64 10.99 10.71
C GLY A 94 3.41 10.53 9.97
N LEU A 95 3.27 11.00 8.73
CA LEU A 95 2.13 10.70 7.87
C LEU A 95 2.57 10.00 6.59
N ILE A 96 1.63 9.38 5.88
CA ILE A 96 1.91 8.76 4.58
C ILE A 96 1.98 9.84 3.49
N ASN A 97 3.07 9.85 2.74
CA ASN A 97 3.25 10.68 1.55
C ASN A 97 3.07 9.85 0.28
N LEU A 98 2.06 10.19 -0.53
CA LEU A 98 1.79 9.53 -1.80
C LEU A 98 2.00 10.49 -2.97
N LYS A 99 3.11 10.32 -3.70
CA LYS A 99 3.38 11.00 -4.97
C LYS A 99 2.62 10.29 -6.09
N THR A 100 1.48 10.83 -6.50
CA THR A 100 0.53 10.18 -7.44
C THR A 100 1.11 9.90 -8.83
N ASN A 101 2.07 10.71 -9.26
CA ASN A 101 2.86 10.55 -10.48
C ASN A 101 3.81 9.34 -10.43
N ASN A 102 4.19 8.88 -9.23
CA ASN A 102 5.07 7.72 -9.07
C ASN A 102 4.32 6.38 -9.16
N ILE A 103 2.99 6.39 -9.12
CA ILE A 103 2.18 5.20 -9.36
C ILE A 103 2.36 4.77 -10.82
N SER A 104 2.87 3.58 -11.04
CA SER A 104 3.15 3.06 -12.38
C SER A 104 2.57 1.67 -12.58
N ASP A 105 2.40 1.30 -13.84
CA ASP A 105 2.03 -0.03 -14.26
C ASP A 105 3.00 -0.54 -15.34
N HIS A 106 3.33 -1.82 -15.27
CA HIS A 106 4.33 -2.46 -16.13
C HIS A 106 3.84 -3.84 -16.59
N ASN A 107 4.02 -4.14 -17.88
CA ASN A 107 3.76 -5.49 -18.39
C ASN A 107 4.94 -6.41 -18.01
N ILE A 108 4.65 -7.46 -17.24
CA ILE A 108 5.62 -8.45 -16.79
C ILE A 108 5.03 -9.83 -17.05
N ASN A 109 5.70 -10.62 -17.91
CA ASN A 109 5.24 -11.96 -18.31
C ASN A 109 3.78 -11.98 -18.81
N ASN A 110 3.41 -11.01 -19.66
CA ASN A 110 2.06 -10.84 -20.22
C ASN A 110 0.97 -10.46 -19.21
N HIS A 111 1.36 -10.11 -17.98
CA HIS A 111 0.46 -9.61 -16.95
C HIS A 111 0.82 -8.19 -16.54
N GLN A 112 -0.18 -7.34 -16.38
CA GLN A 112 0.04 -5.99 -15.88
C GLN A 112 0.29 -6.00 -14.36
N ALA A 113 1.47 -5.55 -13.94
CA ALA A 113 1.82 -5.28 -12.56
C ALA A 113 1.59 -3.80 -12.24
N VAL A 114 0.98 -3.50 -11.11
CA VAL A 114 0.77 -2.12 -10.63
C VAL A 114 1.62 -1.88 -9.39
N PHE A 115 2.40 -0.81 -9.41
CA PHE A 115 3.32 -0.40 -8.35
C PHE A 115 2.84 0.92 -7.76
N ILE A 116 2.65 0.93 -6.44
CA ILE A 116 2.16 2.10 -5.70
C ILE A 116 3.20 2.39 -4.62
N PRO A 117 4.28 3.11 -4.96
CA PRO A 117 5.25 3.54 -3.97
C PRO A 117 4.69 4.69 -3.13
N PHE A 118 5.03 4.70 -1.84
CA PHE A 118 4.72 5.79 -0.92
C PHE A 118 5.83 5.93 0.12
N THR A 119 6.06 7.16 0.59
CA THR A 119 7.05 7.51 1.60
C THR A 119 6.33 8.08 2.83
N TYR A 120 7.09 8.68 3.75
CA TYR A 120 6.57 9.20 5.01
C TYR A 120 7.20 10.56 5.29
N CYS A 121 6.39 11.52 5.71
CA CYS A 121 6.87 12.80 6.24
C CYS A 121 6.87 12.78 7.77
N GLY A 122 7.56 13.73 8.39
CA GLY A 122 7.62 13.87 9.85
C GLY A 122 8.68 13.02 10.53
N ASN A 123 9.45 12.21 9.77
CA ASN A 123 10.64 11.55 10.32
C ASN A 123 11.79 12.56 10.34
N TRP A 124 12.27 12.92 11.53
CA TRP A 124 13.37 13.87 11.71
C TRP A 124 14.73 13.17 11.78
N ASP A 125 14.72 11.83 11.82
CA ASP A 125 15.94 11.03 11.82
C ASP A 125 16.44 10.78 10.39
N ASN A 126 17.74 10.50 10.29
CA ASN A 126 18.42 10.12 9.06
C ASN A 126 17.90 8.79 8.46
N ASP A 127 17.20 7.99 9.26
CA ASP A 127 16.57 6.77 8.78
C ASP A 127 15.20 7.09 8.18
N THR A 128 14.94 6.61 6.98
CA THR A 128 13.66 6.77 6.29
C THR A 128 13.26 5.47 5.63
N LYS A 129 12.11 5.44 4.95
CA LYS A 129 11.64 4.25 4.27
C LYS A 129 10.78 4.56 3.06
N VAL A 130 10.90 3.69 2.06
CA VAL A 130 9.96 3.61 0.94
C VAL A 130 9.11 2.39 1.14
N SER A 131 7.81 2.52 0.94
CA SER A 131 6.89 1.39 0.98
C SER A 131 6.25 1.18 -0.38
N TYR A 132 6.00 -0.08 -0.72
CA TYR A 132 5.39 -0.46 -1.98
C TYR A 132 4.16 -1.30 -1.72
N ILE A 133 3.02 -0.88 -2.27
CA ILE A 133 1.92 -1.81 -2.55
C ILE A 133 2.06 -2.27 -4.00
N ILE A 134 2.05 -3.59 -4.22
CA ILE A 134 2.15 -4.16 -5.57
C ILE A 134 0.96 -5.10 -5.79
N PHE A 135 0.28 -4.92 -6.92
CA PHE A 135 -0.71 -5.88 -7.44
C PHE A 135 -0.13 -6.55 -8.68
N TYR A 136 -0.09 -7.88 -8.67
CA TYR A 136 0.38 -8.65 -9.83
C TYR A 136 -0.23 -10.05 -9.82
N ASN A 137 -0.92 -10.41 -10.90
CA ASN A 137 -1.54 -11.73 -11.09
C ASN A 137 -2.35 -12.19 -9.86
N HIS A 138 -3.28 -11.34 -9.41
CA HIS A 138 -4.13 -11.55 -8.22
C HIS A 138 -3.38 -11.74 -6.89
N LYS A 139 -2.07 -11.50 -6.87
CA LYS A 139 -1.28 -11.42 -5.65
C LYS A 139 -1.09 -9.97 -5.25
N LYS A 140 -1.00 -9.79 -3.93
CA LYS A 140 -0.92 -8.50 -3.26
C LYS A 140 0.33 -8.52 -2.41
N TYR A 141 1.14 -7.50 -2.54
CA TYR A 141 2.36 -7.37 -1.77
C TYR A 141 2.40 -6.00 -1.09
N LEU A 142 2.90 -5.98 0.13
CA LEU A 142 3.19 -4.77 0.88
C LEU A 142 4.60 -4.91 1.46
N TYR A 143 5.50 -4.04 1.03
CA TYR A 143 6.88 -4.01 1.51
C TYR A 143 7.20 -2.66 2.11
N HIS A 144 8.09 -2.67 3.10
CA HIS A 144 8.66 -1.48 3.73
C HIS A 144 10.18 -1.62 3.67
N ILE A 145 10.82 -0.80 2.84
CA ILE A 145 12.26 -0.83 2.58
C ILE A 145 12.89 0.33 3.32
N LYS A 146 13.83 0.02 4.20
CA LYS A 146 14.56 1.03 4.98
C LYS A 146 15.67 1.67 4.16
N TYR A 147 15.87 2.96 4.39
CA TYR A 147 16.95 3.75 3.86
C TYR A 147 17.64 4.50 4.99
N HIS A 148 18.91 4.82 4.77
CA HIS A 148 19.67 5.73 5.59
C HIS A 148 20.15 6.88 4.72
N CYS A 149 19.85 8.11 5.12
CA CYS A 149 20.24 9.35 4.46
C CYS A 149 21.36 10.03 5.27
N GLY A 150 22.54 10.17 4.66
CA GLY A 150 23.67 10.84 5.27
C GLY A 150 23.54 12.36 5.28
N GLU A 151 24.44 13.02 6.00
CA GLU A 151 24.53 14.50 6.03
C GLU A 151 24.85 15.12 4.65
N ASP A 152 25.36 14.32 3.70
CA ASP A 152 25.64 14.73 2.33
C ASP A 152 24.41 14.69 1.40
N ASP A 153 23.20 14.60 1.99
CA ASP A 153 21.91 14.42 1.32
C ASP A 153 21.80 13.12 0.51
N LYS A 154 22.76 12.18 0.63
CA LYS A 154 22.69 10.91 -0.10
C LYS A 154 22.00 9.85 0.72
N CYS A 155 20.99 9.24 0.12
CA CYS A 155 20.27 8.11 0.71
C CYS A 155 20.72 6.79 0.10
N LYS A 156 20.85 5.77 0.94
CA LYS A 156 21.17 4.40 0.55
C LYS A 156 20.21 3.42 1.20
N ILE A 157 19.94 2.33 0.50
CA ILE A 157 19.14 1.23 1.03
C ILE A 157 19.85 0.65 2.25
N ASN A 158 19.13 0.57 3.37
CA ASN A 158 19.58 -0.01 4.63
C ASN A 158 18.71 -1.22 4.99
N ASP A 159 18.54 -2.12 4.01
CA ASP A 159 17.71 -3.31 4.13
C ASP A 159 18.27 -4.45 3.27
N ASN A 160 18.01 -5.70 3.67
CA ASN A 160 18.39 -6.86 2.87
C ASN A 160 17.28 -7.15 1.85
N LEU A 161 17.41 -6.57 0.64
CA LEU A 161 16.39 -6.68 -0.42
C LEU A 161 16.11 -8.12 -0.85
N ASP A 162 17.09 -9.03 -0.76
CA ASP A 162 16.89 -10.44 -1.11
C ASP A 162 15.94 -11.13 -0.13
N ILE A 163 16.02 -10.77 1.15
CA ILE A 163 15.14 -11.28 2.20
C ILE A 163 13.79 -10.56 2.16
N THR A 164 13.81 -9.22 2.11
CA THR A 164 12.58 -8.39 2.15
C THR A 164 11.68 -8.67 0.96
N LEU A 165 12.25 -8.86 -0.24
CA LEU A 165 11.49 -9.08 -1.48
C LEU A 165 11.45 -10.56 -1.91
N LYS A 166 11.75 -11.51 -1.01
CA LYS A 166 11.87 -12.95 -1.35
C LYS A 166 10.62 -13.56 -2.01
N ASP A 167 9.44 -13.01 -1.68
CA ASP A 167 8.16 -13.53 -2.18
C ASP A 167 7.78 -12.94 -3.55
N LEU A 168 8.54 -11.96 -4.04
CA LEU A 168 8.32 -11.40 -5.37
C LEU A 168 8.86 -12.32 -6.47
N PRO A 169 8.11 -12.52 -7.56
CA PRO A 169 8.66 -13.11 -8.78
C PRO A 169 9.89 -12.33 -9.25
N GLU A 170 10.91 -13.03 -9.74
CA GLU A 170 12.23 -12.46 -10.04
C GLU A 170 12.18 -11.19 -10.91
N LYS A 171 11.41 -11.20 -12.00
CA LYS A 171 11.27 -10.00 -12.86
C LYS A 171 10.61 -8.82 -12.14
N LEU A 172 9.68 -9.10 -11.22
CA LEU A 172 9.03 -8.07 -10.41
C LEU A 172 10.02 -7.51 -9.39
N LYS A 173 10.77 -8.40 -8.71
CA LYS A 173 11.83 -8.05 -7.76
C LYS A 173 12.89 -7.14 -8.40
N LEU A 174 13.44 -7.53 -9.55
CA LEU A 174 14.44 -6.73 -10.28
C LEU A 174 13.91 -5.33 -10.64
N LYS A 175 12.63 -5.23 -10.99
CA LYS A 175 11.99 -3.94 -11.28
C LYS A 175 11.86 -3.07 -10.03
N VAL A 176 11.45 -3.65 -8.89
CA VAL A 176 11.39 -2.93 -7.60
C VAL A 176 12.79 -2.44 -7.21
N ILE A 177 13.81 -3.31 -7.27
CA ILE A 177 15.20 -2.97 -6.92
C ILE A 177 15.70 -1.80 -7.78
N LYS A 178 15.51 -1.88 -9.10
CA LYS A 178 15.90 -0.78 -10.01
C LYS A 178 15.20 0.53 -9.66
N ASP A 179 13.91 0.50 -9.35
CA ASP A 179 13.17 1.70 -8.97
C ASP A 179 13.67 2.26 -7.64
N LEU A 180 13.95 1.41 -6.65
CA LEU A 180 14.51 1.77 -5.35
C LEU A 180 15.88 2.47 -5.48
N GLU A 181 16.77 1.92 -6.29
CA GLU A 181 18.13 2.45 -6.48
C GLU A 181 18.17 3.76 -7.28
N THR A 182 17.20 3.98 -8.18
CA THR A 182 17.21 5.14 -9.09
C THR A 182 16.37 6.32 -8.63
N LYS A 183 15.28 6.08 -7.89
CA LYS A 183 14.30 7.13 -7.53
C LYS A 183 14.48 7.71 -6.12
N TYR A 184 15.25 7.06 -5.25
CA TYR A 184 15.32 7.39 -3.82
C TYR A 184 16.77 7.50 -3.36
N ASN A 185 17.52 8.41 -3.97
CA ASN A 185 18.94 8.60 -3.70
C ASN A 185 19.24 9.91 -2.97
N LYS A 186 18.23 10.76 -2.74
CA LYS A 186 18.32 12.00 -1.98
C LYS A 186 17.26 12.12 -0.90
N SER A 187 17.52 12.88 0.15
CA SER A 187 16.56 13.04 1.26
C SER A 187 15.27 13.72 0.78
N SER A 188 15.40 14.64 -0.17
CA SER A 188 14.28 15.28 -0.85
C SER A 188 13.36 14.33 -1.63
N ASP A 189 13.83 13.13 -2.00
CA ASP A 189 12.97 12.14 -2.68
C ASP A 189 11.88 11.59 -1.74
N PHE A 190 12.10 11.67 -0.43
CA PHE A 190 11.21 11.17 0.62
C PHE A 190 10.18 12.21 1.10
N GLN A 191 10.48 13.50 0.90
CA GLN A 191 9.65 14.65 1.28
C GLN A 191 8.48 14.87 0.33
#